data_AF-A0A7I9Y9A6-F1
#
_entry.id   AF-A0A7I9Y9A6-F1
#
_cell.length_a   1.000
_cell.length_b   1.000
_cell.length_c   1.000
_cell.angle_alpha   90.00
_cell.angle_beta   90.00
_cell.angle_gamma   90.00
#
_symmetry.space_group_name_H-M   'P 1'
#
loop_
_entity.id
_entity.type
_entity.pdbx_description
1 polymer ?
#
loop_
_entity_poly.entity_id
_entity_poly.type
_entity_poly.pdbx_seq_one_letter_code
_entity_poly.pdbx_strand_id
1 'polypeptide(L)'
;MNPRPKPKAPHAPTQPLIYQPDDVIDHAGVLWRVHRTTGAHVLPWNAFRRYGPLPSMRWEPHPDAKPGQHVDGVLYTTADVETALAEVFQTTRLIDTRAGAPRLTAWEPKRPLRLLDLSRTWLIRNGAAAALTAGCSRPRRWCK
;
A
#
# COMPACT_ATOMS: atom_id res chain seq x y z
N MET A 1 -29.12 19.95 21.88
CA MET A 1 -28.07 19.67 20.87
C MET A 1 -28.40 18.35 20.21
N ASN A 2 -28.80 18.34 18.93
CA ASN A 2 -28.92 17.07 18.22
C ASN A 2 -27.52 16.47 18.02
N PRO A 3 -27.34 15.16 18.26
CA PRO A 3 -26.06 14.50 17.99
C PRO A 3 -25.76 14.62 16.50
N ARG A 4 -24.50 14.95 16.16
CA ARG A 4 -24.06 14.95 14.76
C ARG A 4 -24.31 13.56 14.17
N PRO A 5 -24.87 13.45 12.95
CA PRO A 5 -25.10 12.17 12.32
C PRO A 5 -23.76 11.43 12.19
N LYS A 6 -23.73 10.17 12.60
CA LYS A 6 -22.55 9.33 12.44
C LYS A 6 -22.24 9.23 10.94
N PRO A 7 -20.97 9.41 10.53
CA PRO A 7 -20.61 9.29 9.13
C PRO A 7 -20.95 7.87 8.62
N LYS A 8 -21.45 7.80 7.38
CA LYS A 8 -21.86 6.53 6.74
C LYS A 8 -20.72 5.51 6.64
N ALA A 9 -19.48 5.99 6.64
CA ALA A 9 -18.28 5.17 6.68
C ALA A 9 -17.38 5.60 7.86
N PRO A 10 -16.80 4.66 8.62
CA PRO A 10 -15.90 4.99 9.70
C PRO A 10 -14.62 5.65 9.15
N HIS A 11 -14.13 6.67 9.86
CA HIS A 11 -12.87 7.33 9.51
C HIS A 11 -11.63 6.58 9.99
N ALA A 12 -11.77 5.67 10.96
CA ALA A 12 -10.73 4.88 11.57
C ALA A 12 -11.35 3.58 12.12
N PRO A 13 -10.56 2.54 12.44
CA PRO A 13 -11.07 1.36 13.14
C PRO A 13 -11.80 1.77 14.41
N THR A 14 -13.04 1.28 14.60
CA THR A 14 -13.84 1.53 15.81
C THR A 14 -13.58 0.50 16.91
N GLN A 15 -12.88 -0.58 16.57
CA GLN A 15 -12.50 -1.68 17.43
C GLN A 15 -11.05 -2.08 17.08
N PRO A 16 -10.32 -2.78 17.97
CA PRO A 16 -9.03 -3.37 17.63
C PRO A 16 -9.11 -4.21 16.36
N LEU A 17 -8.06 -4.21 15.54
CA LEU A 17 -8.04 -5.00 14.33
C LEU A 17 -7.98 -6.49 14.68
N ILE A 18 -8.83 -7.28 14.04
CA ILE A 18 -8.92 -8.72 14.23
C ILE A 18 -8.60 -9.39 12.90
N TYR A 19 -7.70 -10.37 12.93
CA TYR A 19 -7.46 -11.27 11.81
C TYR A 19 -7.63 -12.72 12.28
N GLN A 20 -8.05 -13.56 11.35
CA GLN A 20 -8.14 -15.01 11.48
C GLN A 20 -6.99 -15.64 10.67
N PRO A 21 -6.62 -16.90 10.94
CA PRO A 21 -5.61 -17.59 10.13
C PRO A 21 -5.92 -17.56 8.63
N ASP A 22 -7.20 -17.68 8.26
CA ASP A 22 -7.66 -17.65 6.86
C ASP A 22 -7.62 -16.26 6.20
N ASP A 23 -7.29 -15.21 6.96
CA ASP A 23 -7.01 -13.87 6.42
C ASP A 23 -5.56 -13.74 5.93
N VAL A 24 -4.71 -14.72 6.20
CA VAL A 24 -3.31 -14.70 5.79
C VAL A 24 -3.12 -15.68 4.66
N ILE A 25 -2.61 -15.18 3.54
CA ILE A 25 -2.24 -16.00 2.38
C ILE A 25 -0.72 -16.03 2.26
N ASP A 26 -0.21 -17.16 1.79
CA ASP A 26 1.18 -17.27 1.36
C ASP A 26 1.24 -16.96 -0.14
N HIS A 27 2.12 -16.03 -0.51
CA HIS A 27 2.42 -15.72 -1.90
C HIS A 27 3.83 -16.18 -2.25
N ALA A 28 3.93 -17.00 -3.29
CA ALA A 28 5.17 -17.36 -3.96
C ALA A 28 5.00 -17.08 -5.45
N GLY A 29 6.09 -16.66 -6.10
CA GLY A 29 6.09 -16.33 -7.52
C GLY A 29 6.71 -14.96 -7.82
N VAL A 30 6.69 -14.64 -9.12
CA VAL A 30 7.29 -13.41 -9.63
C VAL A 30 6.48 -12.19 -9.20
N LEU A 31 7.22 -11.20 -8.71
CA LEU A 31 6.72 -9.89 -8.35
C LEU A 31 7.35 -8.83 -9.24
N TRP A 32 6.56 -7.82 -9.56
CA TRP A 32 6.92 -6.73 -10.45
C TRP A 32 6.94 -5.41 -9.70
N ARG A 33 7.92 -4.57 -10.02
CA ARG A 33 8.04 -3.22 -9.49
C ARG A 33 8.50 -2.27 -10.57
N VAL A 34 7.74 -1.19 -10.76
CA VAL A 34 8.22 -0.02 -11.49
C VAL A 34 8.92 0.91 -10.50
N HIS A 35 10.16 1.31 -10.80
CA HIS A 35 10.92 2.24 -9.97
C HIS A 35 11.71 3.22 -10.83
N ARG A 36 11.96 4.42 -10.30
CA ARG A 36 12.81 5.42 -10.94
C ARG A 36 14.28 5.08 -10.72
N THR A 37 15.14 5.45 -11.65
CA THR A 37 16.60 5.39 -11.48
C THR A 37 17.25 6.76 -11.43
N THR A 38 16.50 7.84 -11.63
CA THR A 38 16.97 9.23 -11.49
C THR A 38 15.99 10.08 -10.69
N GLY A 39 16.49 11.14 -10.05
CA GLY A 39 15.72 12.08 -9.21
C GLY A 39 16.18 12.13 -7.75
N ALA A 40 15.57 13.01 -6.95
CA ALA A 40 16.03 13.31 -5.59
C ALA A 40 15.81 12.20 -4.55
N HIS A 41 14.88 11.27 -4.81
CA HIS A 41 14.45 10.24 -3.84
C HIS A 41 14.44 8.84 -4.48
N VAL A 42 15.45 8.54 -5.29
CA VAL A 42 15.62 7.23 -5.92
C VAL A 42 15.90 6.18 -4.84
N LEU A 43 15.19 5.06 -4.92
CA LEU A 43 15.46 3.86 -4.13
C LEU A 43 15.83 2.72 -5.07
N PRO A 44 16.83 1.89 -4.71
CA PRO A 44 17.08 0.62 -5.39
C PRO A 44 15.82 -0.24 -5.45
N TRP A 45 15.70 -1.05 -6.51
CA TRP A 45 14.54 -1.92 -6.74
C TRP A 45 14.27 -2.89 -5.58
N ASN A 46 15.33 -3.32 -4.88
CA ASN A 46 15.30 -4.23 -3.74
C ASN A 46 15.34 -3.50 -2.39
N ALA A 47 15.36 -2.17 -2.38
CA ALA A 47 15.34 -1.40 -1.14
C ALA A 47 13.91 -1.12 -0.70
N PHE A 48 13.66 -1.34 0.60
CA PHE A 48 12.45 -0.91 1.27
C PHE A 48 12.50 0.60 1.55
N ARG A 49 11.36 1.29 1.37
CA ARG A 49 11.21 2.68 1.79
C ARG A 49 11.00 2.74 3.30
N ARG A 50 11.92 3.41 3.99
CA ARG A 50 11.86 3.66 5.44
C ARG A 50 11.40 5.07 5.83
N TYR A 51 11.27 5.98 4.86
CA TYR A 51 10.77 7.32 5.11
C TYR A 51 9.25 7.39 4.92
N GLY A 52 8.52 7.83 5.94
CA GLY A 52 7.06 7.95 5.92
C GLY A 52 6.45 8.40 7.25
N PRO A 53 5.11 8.52 7.33
CA PRO A 53 4.15 8.19 6.30
C PRO A 53 4.15 9.16 5.11
N LEU A 54 3.88 8.67 3.90
CA LEU A 54 3.67 9.53 2.73
C LEU A 54 2.17 9.66 2.39
N PRO A 55 1.64 10.88 2.17
CA PRO A 55 0.21 11.08 1.90
C PRO A 55 -0.25 10.50 0.56
N SER A 56 0.68 10.30 -0.38
CA SER A 56 0.41 9.68 -1.67
C SER A 56 0.28 8.15 -1.59
N MET A 57 0.70 7.53 -0.49
CA MET A 57 0.66 6.08 -0.31
C MET A 57 -0.67 5.65 0.32
N ARG A 58 -1.33 4.66 -0.28
CA ARG A 58 -2.64 4.17 0.18
C ARG A 58 -2.51 3.38 1.49
N TRP A 59 -1.56 2.44 1.50
CA TRP A 59 -1.24 1.54 2.61
C TRP A 59 0.08 1.95 3.25
N GLU A 60 0.00 2.60 4.40
CA GLU A 60 1.14 3.22 5.04
C GLU A 60 1.20 2.81 6.51
N PRO A 61 2.07 1.84 6.87
CA PRO A 61 2.18 1.32 8.23
C PRO A 61 3.00 2.22 9.16
N HIS A 62 3.76 3.20 8.66
CA HIS A 62 4.55 4.07 9.52
C HIS A 62 3.64 4.82 10.52
N PRO A 63 3.88 4.70 11.85
CA PRO A 63 2.91 5.05 12.88
C PRO A 63 2.75 6.56 13.12
N ASP A 64 3.78 7.34 12.75
CA ASP A 64 3.87 8.76 13.05
C ASP A 64 2.84 9.59 12.27
N ALA A 65 2.43 10.72 12.83
CA ALA A 65 1.58 11.66 12.10
C ALA A 65 2.37 12.47 11.05
N LYS A 66 3.69 12.59 11.21
CA LYS A 66 4.60 13.38 10.37
C LYS A 66 5.62 12.47 9.68
N PRO A 67 6.02 12.77 8.44
CA PRO A 67 7.06 11.99 7.74
C PRO A 67 8.39 12.01 8.50
N GLY A 68 9.01 10.85 8.63
CA GLY A 68 10.30 10.64 9.30
C GLY A 68 10.92 9.31 8.90
N GLN A 69 12.12 9.03 9.44
CA GLN A 69 12.83 7.78 9.20
C GLN A 69 12.38 6.71 10.19
N HIS A 70 12.09 5.51 9.69
CA HIS A 70 11.65 4.35 10.48
C HIS A 70 12.59 3.16 10.33
N VAL A 71 12.54 2.23 11.29
CA VAL A 71 13.26 0.95 11.22
C VAL A 71 12.59 0.04 10.18
N ASP A 72 11.26 -0.04 10.23
CA ASP A 72 10.46 -0.85 9.33
C ASP A 72 10.36 -0.23 7.94
N GLY A 73 10.43 -1.09 6.94
CA GLY A 73 10.47 -0.71 5.54
C GLY A 73 9.22 -1.14 4.78
N VAL A 74 8.81 -0.34 3.80
CA VAL A 74 7.64 -0.60 2.95
C VAL A 74 8.07 -0.80 1.50
N LEU A 75 7.55 -1.84 0.85
CA LEU A 75 7.75 -2.12 -0.56
C LEU A 75 6.39 -2.22 -1.26
N TYR A 76 6.21 -1.49 -2.36
CA TYR A 76 5.06 -1.61 -3.24
C TYR A 76 5.47 -2.43 -4.46
N THR A 77 4.74 -3.50 -4.73
CA THR A 77 4.98 -4.47 -5.79
C THR A 77 3.68 -5.19 -6.14
N THR A 78 3.62 -5.85 -7.29
CA THR A 78 2.41 -6.50 -7.82
C THR A 78 2.77 -7.87 -8.38
N ALA A 79 1.78 -8.76 -8.53
CA ALA A 79 1.97 -10.08 -9.13
C ALA A 79 2.01 -10.04 -10.68
N ASP A 80 1.54 -8.96 -11.29
CA ASP A 80 1.45 -8.80 -12.74
C ASP A 80 1.93 -7.41 -13.20
N VAL A 81 2.41 -7.35 -14.44
CA VAL A 81 2.95 -6.14 -15.06
C VAL A 81 1.89 -5.06 -15.25
N GLU A 82 0.68 -5.44 -15.64
CA GLU A 82 -0.41 -4.51 -15.94
C GLU A 82 -0.77 -3.68 -14.71
N THR A 83 -0.92 -4.32 -13.56
CA THR A 83 -1.17 -3.67 -12.27
C THR A 83 0.00 -2.77 -11.86
N ALA A 84 1.25 -3.19 -12.08
CA ALA A 84 2.42 -2.36 -11.77
C ALA A 84 2.40 -1.04 -12.57
N LEU A 85 2.10 -1.13 -13.87
CA LEU A 85 2.00 0.03 -14.76
C LEU A 85 0.78 0.89 -14.42
N ALA A 86 -0.38 0.26 -14.19
CA ALA A 86 -1.62 0.95 -13.86
C ALA A 86 -1.50 1.74 -12.55
N GLU A 87 -0.84 1.19 -11.52
CA GLU A 87 -0.61 1.88 -10.25
C GLU A 87 0.33 3.08 -10.39
N VAL A 88 1.45 2.94 -11.12
CA VAL A 88 2.42 4.04 -11.26
C VAL A 88 1.92 5.16 -12.16
N PHE A 89 1.23 4.81 -13.25
CA PHE A 89 0.75 5.77 -14.24
C PHE A 89 -0.75 6.09 -14.10
N GLN A 90 -1.37 5.73 -12.96
CA GLN A 90 -2.81 5.92 -12.73
C GLN A 90 -3.24 7.37 -12.92
N THR A 91 -2.43 8.31 -12.43
CA THR A 91 -2.75 9.74 -12.45
C THR A 91 -2.61 10.34 -13.83
N THR A 92 -1.54 9.99 -14.55
CA THR A 92 -1.24 10.57 -15.87
C THR A 92 -1.99 9.89 -17.00
N ARG A 93 -2.44 8.63 -16.80
CA ARG A 93 -3.04 7.77 -17.82
C ARG A 93 -2.15 7.59 -19.07
N LEU A 94 -0.85 7.83 -18.92
CA LEU A 94 0.18 7.74 -19.96
C LEU A 94 1.43 7.09 -19.35
N ILE A 95 1.94 6.06 -20.03
CA ILE A 95 3.20 5.41 -19.68
C ILE A 95 4.35 6.27 -20.21
N ASP A 96 4.90 7.13 -19.35
CA ASP A 96 6.10 7.91 -19.64
C ASP A 96 7.34 7.08 -19.30
N THR A 97 8.09 6.67 -20.32
CA THR A 97 9.31 5.86 -20.19
C THR A 97 10.59 6.69 -20.00
N ARG A 98 10.48 8.02 -19.96
CA ARG A 98 11.62 8.96 -19.91
C ARG A 98 11.71 9.65 -18.56
N ALA A 99 10.61 10.21 -18.04
CA ALA A 99 10.63 11.03 -16.83
C ALA A 99 11.05 10.21 -15.58
N GLY A 100 12.21 10.54 -15.01
CA GLY A 100 12.79 9.79 -13.88
C GLY A 100 13.41 8.44 -14.26
N ALA A 101 13.59 8.19 -15.57
CA ALA A 101 14.12 6.96 -16.14
C ALA A 101 13.51 5.69 -15.49
N PRO A 102 12.19 5.48 -15.58
CA PRO A 102 11.55 4.37 -14.91
C PRO A 102 12.00 3.04 -15.50
N ARG A 103 12.22 2.06 -14.63
CA ARG A 103 12.55 0.68 -14.97
C ARG A 103 11.50 -0.25 -14.37
N LEU A 104 11.16 -1.28 -15.13
CA LEU A 104 10.33 -2.39 -14.68
C LEU A 104 11.27 -3.55 -14.31
N THR A 105 11.18 -4.02 -13.07
CA THR A 105 12.01 -5.10 -12.55
C THR A 105 11.14 -6.23 -12.05
N ALA A 106 11.43 -7.45 -12.49
CA ALA A 106 10.89 -8.69 -11.96
C ALA A 106 11.85 -9.31 -10.95
N TRP A 107 11.30 -9.91 -9.90
CA TRP A 107 12.06 -10.66 -8.91
C TRP A 107 11.15 -11.69 -8.23
N GLU A 108 11.74 -12.72 -7.65
CA GLU A 108 11.02 -13.74 -6.92
C GLU A 108 11.52 -13.79 -5.46
N PRO A 109 10.61 -13.78 -4.47
CA PRO A 109 11.00 -13.99 -3.08
C PRO A 109 11.66 -15.36 -2.88
N LYS A 110 12.81 -15.39 -2.20
CA LYS A 110 13.46 -16.67 -1.83
C LYS A 110 12.64 -17.52 -0.84
N ARG A 111 11.65 -16.91 -0.18
CA ARG A 111 10.72 -17.57 0.74
C ARG A 111 9.32 -17.03 0.47
N PRO A 112 8.26 -17.85 0.64
CA PRO A 112 6.89 -17.37 0.55
C PRO A 112 6.66 -16.15 1.44
N LEU A 113 5.96 -15.15 0.90
CA LEU A 113 5.53 -13.97 1.64
C LEU A 113 4.21 -14.27 2.34
N ARG A 114 4.13 -14.03 3.64
CA ARG A 114 2.87 -14.10 4.38
C ARG A 114 2.19 -12.74 4.32
N LEU A 115 1.04 -12.67 3.66
CA LEU A 115 0.34 -11.43 3.36
C LEU A 115 -1.08 -11.45 3.92
N LEU A 116 -1.54 -10.30 4.40
CA LEU A 116 -2.95 -10.12 4.75
C LEU A 116 -3.79 -10.01 3.47
N ASP A 117 -4.80 -10.88 3.33
CA ASP A 117 -5.69 -10.93 2.18
C ASP A 117 -6.80 -9.87 2.29
N LEU A 118 -6.58 -8.75 1.60
CA LEU A 118 -7.52 -7.65 1.52
C LEU A 118 -8.61 -7.86 0.44
N SER A 119 -8.57 -8.94 -0.32
CA SER A 119 -9.60 -9.26 -1.33
C SER A 119 -10.82 -9.96 -0.74
N ARG A 120 -10.71 -10.45 0.51
CA ARG A 120 -11.74 -11.22 1.21
C ARG A 120 -12.42 -10.41 2.34
N THR A 121 -12.91 -11.12 3.35
CA THR A 121 -13.82 -10.58 4.36
C THR A 121 -13.12 -9.80 5.47
N TRP A 122 -11.78 -9.79 5.53
CA TRP A 122 -11.03 -9.04 6.55
C TRP A 122 -11.41 -7.56 6.57
N LEU A 123 -11.50 -6.92 5.40
CA LEU A 123 -11.87 -5.50 5.30
C LEU A 123 -13.29 -5.22 5.80
N ILE A 124 -14.23 -6.13 5.57
CA ILE A 124 -15.62 -5.98 6.02
C ILE A 124 -15.67 -6.10 7.55
N ARG A 125 -15.03 -7.13 8.09
CA ARG A 125 -14.97 -7.38 9.54
C ARG A 125 -14.33 -6.21 10.31
N ASN A 126 -13.31 -5.59 9.73
CA ASN A 126 -12.61 -4.47 10.36
C ASN A 126 -13.17 -3.09 9.98
N GLY A 127 -14.32 -3.03 9.26
CA GLY A 127 -14.93 -1.77 8.85
C GLY A 127 -14.10 -0.94 7.86
N ALA A 128 -13.13 -1.56 7.19
CA ALA A 128 -12.16 -0.93 6.29
C ALA A 128 -12.63 -0.86 4.83
N ALA A 129 -13.70 -1.58 4.46
CA ALA A 129 -14.15 -1.68 3.07
C ALA A 129 -14.40 -0.30 2.42
N ALA A 130 -15.06 0.61 3.13
CA ALA A 130 -15.32 1.96 2.65
C ALA A 130 -14.07 2.86 2.58
N ALA A 131 -12.97 2.47 3.25
CA ALA A 131 -11.71 3.19 3.16
C ALA A 131 -10.97 2.90 1.84
N LEU A 132 -11.22 1.77 1.17
CA LEU A 132 -10.60 1.45 -0.12
C LEU A 132 -10.97 2.44 -1.22
N THR A 133 -12.24 2.82 -1.29
CA THR A 133 -12.78 3.72 -2.31
C THR A 133 -12.63 5.20 -1.94
N ALA A 134 -12.06 5.45 -0.76
CA ALA A 134 -11.74 6.79 -0.33
C ALA A 134 -10.46 7.31 -1.01
N GLY A 135 -10.27 8.64 -0.95
CA GLY A 135 -9.03 9.26 -1.40
C GLY A 135 -7.79 8.69 -0.70
N CYS A 136 -6.63 8.94 -1.31
CA CYS A 136 -5.33 8.45 -0.86
C CYS A 136 -5.12 8.67 0.65
N SER A 137 -4.44 7.73 1.30
CA SER A 137 -4.09 7.70 2.73
C SER A 137 -5.16 7.31 3.75
N ARG A 138 -6.47 7.25 3.45
CA ARG A 138 -7.46 6.78 4.46
C ARG A 138 -7.19 5.34 4.95
N PRO A 139 -6.83 4.38 4.07
CA PRO A 139 -6.58 3.00 4.50
C PRO A 139 -5.40 2.84 5.48
N ARG A 140 -4.48 3.82 5.56
CA ARG A 140 -3.37 3.81 6.53
C ARG A 140 -3.80 3.59 7.99
N ARG A 141 -5.03 3.99 8.33
CA ARG A 141 -5.55 3.85 9.70
C ARG A 141 -5.82 2.39 10.08
N TRP A 142 -5.81 1.48 9.10
CA TRP A 142 -5.92 0.03 9.25
C TRP A 142 -4.58 -0.70 9.06
N CYS A 143 -3.46 0.02 9.01
CA CYS A 143 -2.11 -0.55 8.93
C CYS A 143 -1.39 -0.64 10.29
N LYS A 144 -2.13 -0.46 11.41
CA LYS A 144 -1.57 -0.40 12.76
C LYS A 144 -1.68 -1.72 13.49
#